data_AF-A0A7H4LTV6-F1
#
_entry.id   AF-A0A7H4LTV6-F1
#
_cell.length_a   1.000
_cell.length_b   1.000
_cell.length_c   1.000
_cell.angle_alpha   90.00
_cell.angle_beta   90.00
_cell.angle_gamma   90.00
#
_symmetry.space_group_name_H-M   'P 1'
#
loop_
_entity.id
_entity.type
_entity.pdbx_description
1 polymer ?
#
loop_
_entity_poly.entity_id
_entity_poly.type
_entity_poly.pdbx_seq_one_letter_code
_entity_poly.pdbx_strand_id
1 'polypeptide(L)' 'MTEQITEIDTLVVGAGQAGVAMSEHLTHHGIPHLVLEKKRIAEAWRSGRWDSLVANGRPGTIGFPA' A
#
# COMPACT_ATOMS: atom_id res chain seq x y z
N MET A 1 8.15 29.27 6.18
CA MET A 1 7.77 27.88 5.85
C MET A 1 9.07 27.13 5.65
N THR A 2 9.49 26.32 6.63
CA THR A 2 10.75 25.56 6.53
C THR A 2 10.48 24.32 5.69
N GLU A 3 11.23 24.13 4.61
CA GLU A 3 11.17 22.90 3.82
C GLU A 3 11.81 21.77 4.63
N GLN A 4 11.07 20.68 4.84
CA GLN A 4 11.61 19.45 5.43
C GLN A 4 11.97 18.50 4.29
N ILE A 5 13.27 18.34 4.05
CA ILE A 5 13.80 17.38 3.10
C ILE A 5 14.05 16.08 3.86
N THR A 6 13.44 14.99 3.40
CA THR A 6 13.67 13.64 3.92
C THR A 6 14.55 12.90 2.92
N GLU A 7 15.76 12.52 3.34
CA GLU A 7 16.65 11.66 2.56
C GLU A 7 16.41 10.20 2.94
N ILE A 8 16.22 9.33 1.94
CA ILE A 8 16.02 7.90 2.16
C ILE A 8 16.51 7.10 0.96
N ASP A 9 17.10 5.94 1.22
CA ASP A 9 17.68 5.10 0.17
C ASP A 9 16.62 4.34 -0.65
N THR A 10 15.47 4.04 -0.03
CA THR A 10 14.43 3.20 -0.64
C THR A 10 13.06 3.87 -0.60
N LEU A 11 12.46 4.00 -1.77
CA LEU A 11 11.12 4.56 -1.97
C LEU A 11 10.23 3.54 -2.67
N VAL A 12 9.12 3.16 -2.03
CA VAL A 12 8.08 2.31 -2.60
C VAL A 12 6.95 3.20 -3.14
N VAL A 13 6.67 3.11 -4.44
CA VAL A 13 5.59 3.87 -5.08
C VAL A 13 4.36 2.98 -5.25
N GLY A 14 3.28 3.37 -4.58
CA GLY A 14 1.99 2.68 -4.52
C GLY A 14 1.80 1.95 -3.19
N ALA A 15 0.69 2.21 -2.49
CA ALA A 15 0.28 1.49 -1.27
C ALA A 15 -0.92 0.56 -1.53
N GLY A 16 -0.88 -0.16 -2.65
CA GLY A 16 -1.72 -1.33 -2.91
C GLY A 16 -1.17 -2.59 -2.23
N GLN A 17 -1.68 -3.77 -2.59
CA GLN A 17 -1.24 -5.03 -1.97
C GLN A 17 0.27 -5.28 -2.14
N ALA A 18 0.81 -5.08 -3.34
CA ALA A 18 2.24 -5.28 -3.60
C ALA A 18 3.12 -4.30 -2.80
N GLY A 19 2.72 -3.04 -2.70
CA GLY A 19 3.48 -2.03 -1.96
C GLY A 19 3.48 -2.26 -0.45
N VAL A 20 2.33 -2.65 0.12
CA VAL A 20 2.24 -3.02 1.54
C VAL A 20 3.04 -4.28 1.84
N ALA A 21 2.96 -5.31 0.98
CA ALA A 21 3.78 -6.51 1.13
C ALA A 21 5.29 -6.22 1.04
N MET A 22 5.70 -5.34 0.12
CA MET A 22 7.10 -4.91 0.01
C MET A 22 7.55 -4.15 1.25
N SER A 23 6.70 -3.26 1.78
CA SER A 23 7.00 -2.52 3.01
C SER A 23 7.21 -3.44 4.21
N GLU A 24 6.36 -4.46 4.36
CA GLU A 24 6.52 -5.48 5.40
C GLU A 24 7.85 -6.23 5.23
N HIS A 25 8.17 -6.65 4.00
CA HIS A 25 9.39 -7.40 3.71
C HIS A 25 10.65 -6.56 4.03
N LEU A 26 10.68 -5.30 3.61
CA LEU A 26 11.78 -4.38 3.91
C LEU A 26 11.91 -4.10 5.41
N THR A 27 10.79 -3.99 6.13
CA THR A 27 10.78 -3.85 7.59
C THR A 27 11.40 -5.07 8.27
N HIS A 28 11.06 -6.28 7.83
CA HIS A 28 11.64 -7.53 8.33
C HIS A 28 13.15 -7.62 8.11
N HIS A 29 13.67 -7.02 7.05
CA HIS A 29 15.10 -6.94 6.77
C HIS A 29 15.80 -5.72 7.41
N GLY A 30 15.09 -4.89 8.17
CA GLY A 30 15.65 -3.71 8.83
C GLY A 30 16.05 -2.60 7.86
N ILE A 31 15.46 -2.56 6.66
CA ILE A 31 15.76 -1.56 5.63
C ILE A 31 14.79 -0.39 5.78
N PRO A 32 15.27 0.82 6.12
CA PRO A 32 14.43 2.02 6.15
C PRO A 32 13.89 2.32 4.76
N HIS A 33 12.57 2.54 4.66
CA HIS A 33 11.93 2.88 3.40
C HIS A 33 10.71 3.76 3.63
N LEU A 34 10.32 4.50 2.59
CA LEU A 34 9.10 5.30 2.57
C LEU A 34 8.13 4.71 1.55
N VAL A 35 6.84 4.69 1.87
CA VAL A 35 5.78 4.28 0.93
C VAL A 35 4.96 5.50 0.56
N LEU A 36 4.81 5.79 -0.72
CA LEU A 36 3.98 6.88 -1.23
C LEU A 36 2.78 6.34 -2.00
N GLU A 37 1.61 6.89 -1.73
CA GLU A 37 0.37 6.59 -2.45
C GLU A 37 -0.29 7.89 -2.88
N LYS A 38 -0.92 7.89 -4.06
CA LYS A 38 -1.55 9.08 -4.62
C LYS A 38 -2.72 9.57 -3.78
N LYS A 39 -3.41 8.65 -3.10
CA LYS A 39 -4.58 8.93 -2.26
C LYS A 39 -4.43 8.25 -0.90
N ARG A 40 -5.34 7.34 -0.54
CA ARG A 40 -5.29 6.53 0.68
C ARG A 40 -4.70 5.16 0.37
N ILE A 41 -4.18 4.50 1.40
CA ILE A 41 -3.76 3.10 1.30
C ILE A 41 -4.91 2.26 0.72
N ALA A 42 -4.58 1.43 -0.27
CA ALA A 42 -5.51 0.58 -1.01
C ALA A 42 -6.70 1.31 -1.68
N GLU A 43 -6.57 2.59 -2.04
CA GLU A 43 -7.69 3.37 -2.60
C GLU A 43 -8.30 2.76 -3.88
N ALA A 44 -7.49 2.18 -4.76
CA ALA A 44 -7.99 1.50 -5.97
C ALA A 44 -8.97 0.35 -5.64
N TRP A 45 -8.77 -0.32 -4.51
CA TRP A 45 -9.63 -1.40 -4.03
C TRP A 45 -10.83 -0.88 -3.23
N ARG A 46 -10.73 0.29 -2.61
CA ARG A 46 -11.84 0.90 -1.86
C ARG A 46 -12.87 1.54 -2.78
N SER A 47 -12.42 2.41 -3.69
CA SER A 47 -13.30 3.28 -4.48
C SER A 47 -13.13 3.12 -6.00
N GLY A 48 -12.04 2.50 -6.45
CA GLY A 48 -11.74 2.29 -7.87
C GLY A 48 -12.20 0.94 -8.41
N ARG A 49 -12.74 0.06 -7.56
CA ARG A 49 -13.23 -1.26 -7.96
C ARG A 49 -14.66 -1.18 -8.49
N TRP A 50 -15.02 -2.14 -9.31
CA TRP A 50 -16.42 -2.40 -9.66
C TRP A 50 -17.14 -2.99 -8.45
N ASP A 51 -18.40 -2.61 -8.23
CA ASP A 51 -19.20 -3.15 -7.11
C ASP A 51 -19.37 -4.69 -7.20
N SER A 52 -19.33 -5.23 -8.42
CA SER A 52 -19.38 -6.67 -8.69
C SER A 52 -18.02 -7.38 -8.53
N LEU A 53 -16.92 -6.65 -8.34
CA LEU A 53 -15.59 -7.24 -8.23
C LEU A 53 -15.42 -7.94 -6.88
N VAL A 54 -15.18 -9.25 -6.93
CA VAL A 54 -14.87 -10.10 -5.78
C VAL A 54 -13.51 -10.76 -5.95
N ALA A 55 -12.82 -11.03 -4.84
CA ALA A 55 -11.63 -11.86 -4.86
C ALA A 55 -12.06 -13.32 -4.96
N ASN A 56 -11.47 -14.09 -5.89
CA ASN A 56 -11.75 -15.52 -6.06
C ASN A 56 -11.19 -16.41 -4.94
N GLY A 57 -10.68 -15.81 -3.85
CA GLY A 57 -10.17 -16.51 -2.68
C GLY A 57 -11.28 -17.00 -1.76
N ARG A 58 -10.92 -17.75 -0.71
CA ARG A 58 -11.89 -18.15 0.31
C ARG A 58 -12.59 -16.92 0.90
N PRO A 59 -13.92 -16.96 1.12
CA PRO A 59 -14.63 -15.88 1.80
C PRO A 59 -13.95 -15.55 3.13
N GLY A 60 -13.64 -14.27 3.36
CA GLY A 60 -13.00 -13.79 4.59
C GLY A 60 -11.46 -13.71 4.56
N THR A 61 -10.77 -14.22 3.52
CA THR A 61 -9.31 -14.11 3.41
C THR A 61 -8.85 -12.76 2.83
N ILE A 62 -9.66 -12.16 1.95
CA ILE A 62 -9.41 -10.83 1.37
C ILE A 62 -10.69 -10.01 1.58
N GLY A 63 -10.83 -9.41 2.76
CA GLY A 63 -11.87 -8.43 3.00
C GLY A 63 -11.47 -7.13 2.32
N PHE A 64 -12.26 -6.70 1.33
CA PHE A 64 -12.15 -5.33 0.84
C PHE A 64 -12.81 -4.42 1.87
N PRO A 65 -12.05 -3.57 2.58
CA PRO A 65 -12.67 -2.61 3.48
C PRO A 65 -13.59 -1.70 2.64
N ALA A 66 -14.80 -1.46 3.15
CA ALA A 66 -15.64 -0.36 2.71
C ALA A 66 -14.89 0.97 2.87
#